data_AF-A0A8T6FTU3-F1
#
_entry.id   AF-A0A8T6FTU3-F1
#
_cell.length_a   1.000
_cell.length_b   1.000
_cell.length_c   1.000
_cell.angle_alpha   90.00
_cell.angle_beta   90.00
_cell.angle_gamma   90.00
#
_symmetry.space_group_name_H-M   'P 1'
#
loop_
_entity.id
_entity.type
_entity.pdbx_description
1 polymer ?
#
loop_
_entity_poly.entity_id
_entity_poly.type
_entity_poly.pdbx_seq_one_letter_code
_entity_poly.pdbx_strand_id
1 'polypeptide(L)'
;MPPPRPRDLAALRAQAGSLTARDLAREAEARGWVEVRRRGKGSHRVWAKPGAPRIVIPARPARPTVLRILAMLEEGSDHDDLQG
;
A
#
# COMPACT_ATOMS: atom_id res chain seq x y z
N MET A 1 -9.44 17.96 2.18
CA MET A 1 -9.06 17.05 3.28
C MET A 1 -7.57 16.77 3.14
N PRO A 2 -6.74 16.98 4.17
CA PRO A 2 -5.34 16.56 4.13
C PRO A 2 -5.26 15.03 3.96
N PRO A 3 -4.20 14.50 3.32
CA PRO A 3 -4.02 13.05 3.22
C PRO A 3 -3.92 12.43 4.61
N PRO A 4 -4.39 11.18 4.80
CA PRO A 4 -4.18 10.46 6.05
C PRO A 4 -2.66 10.35 6.34
N ARG A 5 -2.26 10.51 7.60
CA ARG A 5 -0.84 10.33 7.98
C ARG A 5 -0.46 8.85 7.88
N PRO A 6 0.77 8.52 7.40
CA PRO A 6 1.22 7.14 7.32
C PRO A 6 1.31 6.53 8.72
N ARG A 7 0.84 5.29 8.88
CA ARG A 7 0.97 4.55 10.13
C ARG A 7 2.30 3.80 10.16
N ASP A 8 2.68 3.39 11.36
CA ASP A 8 3.89 2.61 11.59
C ASP A 8 3.78 1.23 10.90
N LEU A 9 4.70 0.93 9.97
CA LEU A 9 4.67 -0.33 9.22
C LEU A 9 4.99 -1.54 10.09
N ALA A 10 5.81 -1.39 11.13
CA ALA A 10 6.12 -2.49 12.04
C ALA A 10 4.85 -2.89 12.82
N ALA A 11 4.08 -1.90 13.28
CA ALA A 11 2.78 -2.14 13.90
C ALA A 11 1.75 -2.77 12.94
N LEU A 12 1.76 -2.37 11.67
CA LEU A 12 0.90 -2.97 10.63
C LEU A 12 1.32 -4.40 10.30
N ARG A 13 2.63 -4.68 10.22
CA ARG A 13 3.18 -6.03 10.02
C ARG A 13 2.78 -6.97 11.15
N ALA A 14 2.81 -6.49 12.39
CA ALA A 14 2.33 -7.25 13.55
C ALA A 14 0.83 -7.61 13.42
N GLN A 15 0.04 -6.72 12.84
CA GLN A 15 -1.41 -6.87 12.62
C GLN A 15 -1.77 -7.43 11.23
N ALA A 16 -0.81 -7.96 10.48
CA ALA A 16 -1.04 -8.36 9.09
C ALA A 16 -2.13 -9.42 8.89
N GLY A 17 -2.49 -10.18 9.94
CA GLY A 17 -3.61 -11.12 9.91
C GLY A 17 -5.00 -10.47 9.95
N SER A 18 -5.10 -9.20 10.35
CA SER A 18 -6.36 -8.45 10.50
C SER A 18 -6.49 -7.29 9.52
N LEU A 19 -5.45 -7.02 8.71
CA LEU A 19 -5.46 -5.92 7.75
C LEU A 19 -6.34 -6.22 6.55
N THR A 20 -7.18 -5.24 6.19
CA THR A 20 -8.04 -5.33 5.02
C THR A 20 -7.42 -4.60 3.82
N ALA A 21 -7.96 -4.86 2.63
CA ALA A 21 -7.63 -4.10 1.42
C ALA A 21 -7.84 -2.58 1.58
N ARG A 22 -8.78 -2.19 2.45
CA ARG A 22 -9.07 -0.77 2.72
C ARG A 22 -8.02 -0.14 3.61
N ASP A 23 -7.47 -0.88 4.58
CA ASP A 23 -6.35 -0.41 5.39
C ASP A 23 -5.11 -0.22 4.52
N LEU A 24 -4.76 -1.22 3.71
CA LEU A 24 -3.63 -1.13 2.78
C LEU A 24 -3.78 0.01 1.76
N ALA A 25 -5.00 0.25 1.26
CA ALA A 25 -5.28 1.38 0.38
C ALA A 25 -5.06 2.73 1.06
N ARG A 26 -5.47 2.88 2.33
CA ARG A 26 -5.22 4.12 3.09
C ARG A 26 -3.72 4.34 3.32
N GLU A 27 -2.99 3.27 3.62
CA GLU A 27 -1.53 3.35 3.79
C GLU A 27 -0.81 3.70 2.49
N ALA A 28 -1.27 3.15 1.36
CA ALA A 28 -0.77 3.52 0.05
C ALA A 28 -0.99 5.02 -0.22
N GLU A 29 -2.22 5.51 -0.04
CA GLU A 29 -2.57 6.93 -0.22
C GLU A 29 -1.76 7.85 0.72
N ALA A 30 -1.63 7.49 2.00
CA ALA A 30 -0.85 8.23 2.99
C ALA A 30 0.63 8.38 2.62
N ARG A 31 1.16 7.43 1.82
CA ARG A 31 2.55 7.37 1.35
C ARG A 31 2.75 7.97 -0.04
N GLY A 32 1.73 8.64 -0.57
CA GLY A 32 1.77 9.27 -1.89
C GLY A 32 1.58 8.31 -3.07
N TRP A 33 1.11 7.08 -2.82
CA TRP A 33 0.70 6.19 -3.91
C TRP A 33 -0.69 6.59 -4.42
N VAL A 34 -0.89 6.43 -5.72
CA VAL A 34 -2.14 6.79 -6.41
C VAL A 34 -2.79 5.54 -6.98
N GLU A 35 -4.09 5.36 -6.74
CA GLU A 35 -4.88 4.29 -7.37
C GLU A 35 -5.00 4.57 -8.88
N VAL A 36 -4.37 3.72 -9.71
CA VAL A 36 -4.34 3.90 -11.17
C VAL A 36 -5.38 3.06 -11.89
N ARG A 37 -5.79 1.92 -11.31
CA ARG A 37 -6.82 1.05 -11.90
C ARG A 37 -7.54 0.20 -10.86
N ARG A 38 -8.83 -0.01 -11.11
CA ARG A 38 -9.63 -1.09 -10.52
C ARG A 38 -9.80 -2.18 -11.55
N ARG A 39 -9.31 -3.40 -11.30
CA ARG A 39 -9.60 -4.54 -12.18
C ARG A 39 -10.98 -5.11 -11.81
N GLY A 40 -11.90 -5.12 -12.78
CA GLY A 40 -13.29 -5.56 -12.60
C GLY A 40 -13.50 -7.05 -12.30
N LYS A 41 -12.46 -7.88 -12.31
CA LYS A 41 -12.53 -9.29 -11.91
C LYS A 41 -11.80 -9.46 -10.57
N GLY A 42 -12.56 -9.44 -9.46
CA GLY A 42 -12.03 -9.71 -8.10
C GLY A 42 -11.81 -8.49 -7.19
N SER A 43 -12.25 -7.28 -7.59
CA SER A 43 -12.11 -6.05 -6.78
C SER A 43 -10.66 -5.73 -6.37
N HIS A 44 -9.71 -6.08 -7.23
CA HIS A 44 -8.29 -5.75 -7.04
C HIS A 44 -8.05 -4.27 -7.38
N ARG A 45 -7.30 -3.59 -6.51
CA ARG A 45 -6.90 -2.19 -6.69
C ARG A 45 -5.42 -2.12 -7.02
N VAL A 46 -5.09 -1.44 -8.11
CA VAL A 46 -3.71 -1.24 -8.55
C VAL A 46 -3.30 0.17 -8.18
N TRP A 47 -2.18 0.29 -7.49
CA TRP A 47 -1.61 1.56 -7.08
C TRP A 47 -0.22 1.73 -7.69
N ALA A 48 0.12 2.97 -8.01
CA ALA A 48 1.41 3.33 -8.56
C ALA A 48 1.94 4.57 -7.84
N LYS A 49 3.27 4.65 -7.74
CA LYS A 49 3.99 5.84 -7.29
C LYS A 49 5.16 6.06 -8.27
N PRO A 50 5.48 7.30 -8.67
CA PRO A 50 6.69 7.57 -9.46
C PRO A 50 7.94 7.04 -8.75
N GLY A 51 8.83 6.39 -9.49
CA GLY A 51 10.04 5.76 -8.94
C GLY A 51 9.84 4.40 -8.25
N ALA A 52 8.60 3.91 -8.08
CA ALA A 52 8.32 2.65 -7.41
C ALA A 52 7.57 1.65 -8.31
N PRO A 53 7.75 0.32 -8.10
CA PRO A 53 7.00 -0.70 -8.82
C PRO A 53 5.51 -0.65 -8.44
N ARG A 54 4.63 -0.93 -9.41
CA ARG A 54 3.17 -0.96 -9.17
C ARG A 54 2.80 -2.03 -8.14
N ILE A 55 1.95 -1.67 -7.18
CA ILE A 55 1.40 -2.61 -6.20
C ILE A 55 -0.03 -3.00 -6.56
N VAL A 56 -0.39 -4.23 -6.24
CA VAL A 56 -1.75 -4.75 -6.42
C VAL A 56 -2.29 -5.18 -5.07
N ILE A 57 -3.35 -4.52 -4.63
CA ILE A 57 -4.05 -4.80 -3.38
C ILE A 57 -5.31 -5.61 -3.74
N PRO A 58 -5.34 -6.92 -3.46
CA PRO A 58 -6.53 -7.72 -3.68
C PRO A 58 -7.62 -7.39 -2.65
N ALA A 59 -8.88 -7.67 -2.96
CA ALA A 59 -10.00 -7.35 -2.08
C ALA A 59 -9.98 -8.10 -0.74
N ARG A 60 -9.50 -9.35 -0.77
CA ARG A 60 -9.21 -10.17 0.41
C ARG A 60 -7.75 -10.58 0.38
N PRO A 61 -6.83 -9.75 0.88
CA PRO A 61 -5.42 -10.11 0.95
C PRO A 61 -5.22 -11.17 2.04
N ALA A 62 -4.48 -12.22 1.73
CA ALA A 62 -3.99 -13.15 2.73
C ALA A 62 -2.79 -12.52 3.46
N ARG A 63 -2.52 -12.95 4.70
CA ARG A 63 -1.39 -12.48 5.52
C ARG A 63 -0.05 -12.36 4.74
N PRO A 64 0.41 -13.36 3.96
CA PRO A 64 1.66 -13.20 3.19
C PRO A 64 1.58 -12.11 2.12
N THR A 65 0.42 -11.93 1.49
CA THR A 65 0.18 -10.85 0.53
C THR A 65 0.23 -9.49 1.21
N VAL A 66 -0.37 -9.36 2.40
CA VAL A 66 -0.31 -8.14 3.21
C VAL A 66 1.13 -7.77 3.53
N LEU A 67 1.93 -8.70 4.04
CA LEU A 67 3.34 -8.46 4.38
C LEU A 67 4.16 -8.02 3.15
N ARG A 68 3.91 -8.63 1.99
CA ARG A 68 4.56 -8.24 0.73
C ARG A 68 4.15 -6.84 0.30
N ILE A 69 2.87 -6.48 0.41
CA ILE A 69 2.38 -5.13 0.09
C ILE A 69 3.01 -4.10 1.02
N LEU A 70 3.06 -4.36 2.32
CA LEU A 70 3.69 -3.46 3.30
C LEU A 70 5.18 -3.25 2.99
N ALA A 71 5.91 -4.30 2.60
CA ALA A 71 7.31 -4.16 2.16
C ALA A 71 7.44 -3.26 0.92
N MET A 72 6.61 -3.46 -0.10
CA MET A 72 6.62 -2.62 -1.31
C MET A 72 6.26 -1.15 -1.01
N LEU A 73 5.34 -0.93 -0.06
CA LEU A 73 4.96 0.41 0.42
C LEU A 73 6.10 1.09 1.19
N GLU A 74 6.95 0.32 1.86
CA GLU A 74 8.16 0.80 2.54
C GLU A 74 9.20 1.24 1.51
N GLU A 75 9.54 0.35 0.57
CA GLU A 75 10.54 0.59 -0.48
C GLU A 75 10.19 1.78 -1.38
N GLY A 76 8.91 1.93 -1.77
CA GLY A 76 8.49 3.07 -2.58
C GLY A 76 8.36 4.39 -1.80
N SER A 77 8.37 4.35 -0.46
CA SER A 77 8.44 5.56 0.37
C SER A 77 9.88 6.07 0.49
N ASP A 78 10.84 5.18 0.74
CA ASP A 78 12.27 5.51 0.92
C ASP A 78 12.90 6.19 -0.32
N HIS A 79 12.41 5.86 -1.52
CA HIS A 79 12.93 6.46 -2.75
C HIS A 79 12.57 7.95 -2.96
N ASP A 80 11.62 8.49 -2.19
CA ASP A 80 11.27 9.92 -2.22
C ASP A 80 12.34 10.78 -1.52
N ASP A 81 12.99 10.21 -0.49
CA ASP A 81 13.98 10.91 0.34
C ASP A 81 15.34 11.08 -0.35
N LEU A 82 15.59 10.40 -1.49
CA LEU A 82 16.88 10.43 -2.20
C LEU A 82 16.98 11.47 -3.33
N GLN A 83 15.95 12.30 -3.54
CA GLN A 83 15.94 13.38 -4.54
C GLN A 83 15.88 14.81 -3.94
N GLY A 84 16.09 14.96 -2.63
CA GLY A 84 16.13 16.25 -1.93
C GLY A 84 17.50 16.90 -1.87
#